data_AF-A0A800CDA0-F1
#
_entry.id   AF-A0A800CDA0-F1
#
_cell.length_a   1.000
_cell.length_b   1.000
_cell.length_c   1.000
_cell.angle_alpha   90.00
_cell.angle_beta   90.00
_cell.angle_gamma   90.00
#
_symmetry.space_group_name_H-M   'P 1'
#
loop_
_entity.id
_entity.type
_entity.pdbx_description
1 polymer ?
#
loop_
_entity_poly.entity_id
_entity_poly.type
_entity_poly.pdbx_seq_one_letter_code
_entity_poly.pdbx_strand_id
1 'polypeptide(L)'
;MSFFRLTIADDEVQKRTESYKNLMSMLYGFIIAFSVTAMSGFWYSLFPRSVNWNASQTVLVLHLAGGIMALFLFVVYFFLHQKDQQQRWWWLFVPWRLKQDKEEPLQHFRQRQLGHLLTWIMLVVFTSGLLIALPGLLFYSGYVWMQGYYTTQILRGVHFWASVLLVPVLITHMLWIARDRRVAT
;
A
#
# COMPACT_ATOMS: atom_id res chain seq x y z
N MET A 1 18.49 -36.45 -26.43
CA MET A 1 18.20 -35.03 -26.09
C MET A 1 17.01 -34.92 -25.12
N SER A 2 17.13 -35.44 -23.90
CA SER A 2 16.03 -35.44 -22.90
C SER A 2 16.44 -34.83 -21.55
N PHE A 3 17.72 -34.99 -21.15
CA PHE A 3 18.25 -34.46 -19.89
C PHE A 3 18.22 -32.93 -19.76
N PHE A 4 18.44 -32.18 -20.86
CA PHE A 4 18.45 -30.71 -20.84
C PHE A 4 17.06 -30.08 -20.64
N ARG A 5 15.96 -30.81 -20.91
CA ARG A 5 14.60 -30.28 -20.73
C ARG A 5 14.11 -30.36 -19.29
N LEU A 6 14.60 -31.34 -18.52
CA LEU A 6 14.24 -31.51 -17.10
C LEU A 6 14.89 -30.44 -16.23
N THR A 7 16.17 -30.14 -16.45
CA THR A 7 16.88 -29.11 -15.69
C THR A 7 16.31 -27.71 -15.90
N ILE A 8 15.91 -27.35 -17.14
CA ILE A 8 15.29 -26.05 -17.43
C ILE A 8 13.91 -25.93 -16.74
N ALA A 9 13.13 -27.01 -16.71
CA ALA A 9 11.83 -27.01 -16.03
C ALA A 9 11.98 -26.86 -14.51
N ASP A 10 12.95 -27.54 -13.90
CA ASP A 10 13.22 -27.47 -12.47
C ASP A 10 13.74 -26.07 -12.07
N ASP A 11 14.63 -25.48 -12.87
CA ASP A 11 15.14 -24.11 -12.67
C ASP A 11 14.02 -23.06 -12.77
N GLU A 12 13.08 -23.22 -13.72
CA GLU A 12 11.93 -22.32 -13.87
C GLU A 12 10.94 -22.46 -12.71
N VAL A 13 10.68 -23.68 -12.24
CA VAL A 13 9.82 -23.95 -11.07
C VAL A 13 10.43 -23.38 -9.80
N GLN A 14 11.74 -23.54 -9.59
CA GLN A 14 12.44 -22.97 -8.45
C GLN A 14 12.39 -21.43 -8.47
N LYS A 15 12.68 -20.82 -9.62
CA LYS A 15 12.64 -19.37 -9.78
C LYS A 15 11.26 -18.77 -9.54
N ARG A 16 10.20 -19.43 -10.02
CA ARG A 16 8.80 -19.04 -9.72
C ARG A 16 8.50 -19.14 -8.23
N THR A 17 8.97 -20.21 -7.58
CA THR A 17 8.78 -20.42 -6.14
C THR A 17 9.47 -19.34 -5.30
N GLU A 18 10.72 -18.98 -5.63
CA GLU A 18 11.45 -17.91 -4.95
C GLU A 18 10.81 -16.54 -5.17
N SER A 19 10.39 -16.25 -6.41
CA SER A 19 9.68 -15.00 -6.73
C SER A 19 8.38 -14.86 -5.91
N TYR A 20 7.62 -15.94 -5.79
CA TYR A 20 6.39 -15.97 -4.98
C TYR A 20 6.68 -15.76 -3.49
N LYS A 21 7.71 -16.43 -2.94
CA LYS A 21 8.13 -16.23 -1.53
C LYS A 21 8.54 -14.78 -1.25
N ASN A 22 9.30 -14.17 -2.16
CA ASN A 22 9.71 -12.77 -2.05
C ASN A 22 8.50 -11.82 -2.09
N LEU A 23 7.56 -12.05 -3.01
CA LEU A 23 6.31 -11.28 -3.09
C LEU A 23 5.52 -11.35 -1.77
N MET A 24 5.36 -12.55 -1.20
CA MET A 24 4.65 -12.75 0.05
C MET A 24 5.37 -12.12 1.25
N SER A 25 6.70 -12.21 1.31
CA SER A 25 7.50 -11.56 2.35
C SER A 25 7.33 -10.03 2.32
N MET A 26 7.39 -9.43 1.12
CA MET A 26 7.15 -8.00 0.94
C MET A 26 5.73 -7.59 1.33
N LEU A 27 4.72 -8.41 0.97
CA LEU A 27 3.34 -8.18 1.38
C LEU A 27 3.19 -8.17 2.90
N TYR A 28 3.76 -9.15 3.60
CA TYR A 28 3.65 -9.21 5.06
C TYR A 28 4.38 -8.06 5.75
N GLY A 29 5.59 -7.73 5.29
CA GLY A 29 6.31 -6.56 5.79
C GLY A 29 5.48 -5.28 5.61
N PHE A 30 4.90 -5.11 4.41
CA PHE A 30 4.02 -3.99 4.11
C PHE A 30 2.80 -3.95 5.04
N ILE A 31 2.08 -5.06 5.20
CA ILE A 31 0.88 -5.12 6.06
C ILE A 31 1.22 -4.76 7.51
N ILE A 32 2.34 -5.25 8.03
CA ILE A 32 2.76 -4.95 9.41
C ILE A 32 3.07 -3.46 9.56
N ALA A 33 3.92 -2.91 8.70
CA ALA A 33 4.29 -1.50 8.74
C ALA A 33 3.07 -0.58 8.54
N PHE A 34 2.20 -0.94 7.59
CA PHE A 34 0.96 -0.22 7.33
C PHE A 34 0.01 -0.28 8.53
N SER A 35 -0.16 -1.44 9.17
CA SER A 35 -1.04 -1.61 10.34
C SER A 35 -0.57 -0.74 11.51
N VAL A 36 0.74 -0.73 11.81
CA VAL A 36 1.32 0.14 12.84
C VAL A 36 1.07 1.61 12.52
N THR A 37 1.23 2.00 11.26
CA THR A 37 1.00 3.37 10.77
C THR A 37 -0.47 3.76 10.89
N ALA A 38 -1.38 2.91 10.44
CA ALA A 38 -2.81 3.15 10.49
C ALA A 38 -3.28 3.27 11.94
N MET A 39 -2.91 2.33 12.81
CA MET A 39 -3.28 2.34 14.23
C MET A 39 -2.76 3.59 14.95
N SER A 40 -1.51 3.98 14.71
CA SER A 40 -0.94 5.20 15.29
C SER A 40 -1.60 6.48 14.77
N GLY A 41 -2.01 6.53 13.50
CA GLY A 41 -2.75 7.66 12.92
C GLY A 41 -4.17 7.79 13.49
N PHE A 42 -4.89 6.67 13.62
CA PHE A 42 -6.21 6.65 14.26
C PHE A 42 -6.13 7.00 15.74
N TRP A 43 -5.11 6.50 16.45
CA TRP A 43 -4.87 6.89 17.84
C TRP A 43 -4.76 8.40 17.99
N TYR A 44 -4.01 9.06 17.10
CA TYR A 44 -3.87 10.53 17.08
C TYR A 44 -5.17 11.29 16.87
N SER A 45 -6.13 10.67 16.20
CA SER A 45 -7.43 11.26 15.91
C SER A 45 -8.43 11.04 17.06
N LEU A 46 -8.28 9.95 17.81
CA LEU A 46 -9.21 9.55 18.88
C LEU A 46 -8.78 10.04 20.26
N PHE A 47 -7.48 10.17 20.52
CA PHE A 47 -6.95 10.51 21.84
C PHE A 47 -6.37 11.93 21.87
N PRO A 48 -6.84 12.80 22.79
CA PRO A 48 -6.28 14.14 22.93
C PRO A 48 -4.82 14.07 23.41
N ARG A 49 -3.95 14.86 22.76
CA ARG A 49 -2.51 14.92 23.08
C ARG A 49 -2.22 15.39 24.51
N SER A 50 -3.16 16.12 25.10
CA SER A 50 -3.08 16.62 26.48
C SER A 50 -3.15 15.51 27.52
N VAL A 51 -3.67 14.33 27.17
CA VAL A 51 -3.80 13.20 28.11
C VAL A 51 -2.42 12.59 28.41
N ASN A 52 -1.55 12.45 27.41
CA ASN A 52 -0.19 11.97 27.61
C ASN A 52 0.74 12.46 26.49
N TRP A 53 1.53 13.50 26.80
CA TRP A 53 2.44 14.13 25.85
C TRP A 53 3.54 13.18 25.37
N ASN A 54 4.20 12.46 26.28
CA ASN A 54 5.29 11.55 25.93
C ASN A 54 4.80 10.40 25.05
N ALA A 55 3.67 9.80 25.39
CA ALA A 55 3.05 8.78 24.55
C ALA A 55 2.68 9.34 23.17
N SER A 56 2.17 10.57 23.11
CA SER A 56 1.86 11.22 21.83
C SER A 56 3.11 11.35 20.96
N GLN A 57 4.23 11.83 21.50
CA GLN A 57 5.48 11.95 20.73
C GLN A 57 5.95 10.59 20.20
N THR A 58 5.92 9.55 21.03
CA THR A 58 6.27 8.19 20.60
C THR A 58 5.35 7.70 19.48
N VAL A 59 4.03 7.88 19.61
CA VAL A 59 3.07 7.49 18.57
C VAL A 59 3.31 8.25 17.26
N LEU A 60 3.76 9.51 17.32
CA LEU A 60 4.03 10.31 16.12
C LEU A 60 5.24 9.75 15.38
N VAL A 61 6.31 9.44 16.13
CA VAL A 61 7.51 8.83 15.57
C VAL A 61 7.16 7.47 14.94
N LEU A 62 6.35 6.64 15.62
CA LEU A 62 5.89 5.37 15.06
C LEU A 62 5.08 5.57 13.78
N HIS A 63 4.20 6.57 13.74
CA HIS A 63 3.40 6.89 12.56
C HIS A 63 4.27 7.33 11.38
N LEU A 64 5.24 8.22 11.61
CA LEU A 64 6.14 8.73 10.57
C LEU A 64 7.10 7.64 10.07
N ALA A 65 7.78 6.94 10.98
CA ALA A 65 8.73 5.89 10.63
C ALA A 65 8.02 4.70 9.97
N GLY A 66 6.89 4.27 10.55
CA GLY A 66 6.02 3.24 9.97
C GLY A 66 5.51 3.64 8.60
N GLY A 67 5.08 4.88 8.42
CA GLY A 67 4.55 5.39 7.15
C GLY A 67 5.60 5.41 6.04
N ILE A 68 6.81 5.84 6.36
CA ILE A 68 7.95 5.80 5.43
C ILE A 68 8.29 4.35 5.06
N MET A 69 8.39 3.46 6.05
CA MET A 69 8.67 2.04 5.80
C MET A 69 7.58 1.39 4.94
N ALA A 70 6.31 1.64 5.28
CA ALA A 70 5.16 1.14 4.53
C ALA A 70 5.15 1.66 3.09
N LEU A 71 5.51 2.93 2.86
CA LEU A 71 5.63 3.49 1.51
C LEU A 71 6.71 2.77 0.69
N PHE A 72 7.91 2.58 1.25
CA PHE A 72 8.97 1.87 0.54
C PHE A 72 8.57 0.44 0.18
N LEU A 73 8.00 -0.29 1.15
CA LEU A 73 7.53 -1.66 0.94
C LEU A 73 6.37 -1.71 -0.05
N PHE A 74 5.46 -0.74 -0.03
CA PHE A 74 4.36 -0.62 -0.98
C PHE A 74 4.85 -0.44 -2.41
N VAL A 75 5.84 0.43 -2.64
CA VAL A 75 6.41 0.65 -3.98
C VAL A 75 7.04 -0.65 -4.51
N VAL A 76 7.85 -1.34 -3.70
CA VAL A 76 8.48 -2.60 -4.08
C VAL A 76 7.43 -3.68 -4.34
N TYR A 77 6.47 -3.84 -3.43
CA TYR A 77 5.37 -4.79 -3.56
C TYR A 77 4.54 -4.52 -4.82
N PHE A 78 4.21 -3.26 -5.11
CA PHE A 78 3.43 -2.87 -6.28
C PHE A 78 4.09 -3.37 -7.57
N PHE A 79 5.39 -3.10 -7.78
CA PHE A 79 6.08 -3.53 -8.98
C PHE A 79 6.21 -5.06 -9.08
N LEU A 80 6.48 -5.74 -7.97
CA LEU A 80 6.54 -7.21 -7.94
C LEU A 80 5.17 -7.83 -8.25
N HIS A 81 4.10 -7.28 -7.66
CA HIS A 81 2.73 -7.75 -7.87
C HIS A 81 2.26 -7.52 -9.30
N GLN A 82 2.54 -6.35 -9.88
CA GLN A 82 2.23 -6.05 -11.28
C GLN A 82 2.94 -7.03 -12.22
N LYS A 83 4.22 -7.34 -11.96
CA LYS A 83 4.99 -8.31 -12.73
C LYS A 83 4.40 -9.73 -12.62
N ASP A 84 4.06 -10.16 -11.41
CA ASP A 84 3.46 -11.47 -11.13
C ASP A 84 2.12 -11.65 -11.85
N GLN A 85 1.26 -10.63 -11.78
CA GLN A 85 -0.05 -10.63 -12.44
C GLN A 85 0.01 -10.30 -13.93
N GLN A 86 1.21 -10.13 -14.51
CA GLN A 86 1.43 -9.70 -15.90
C GLN A 86 0.68 -8.41 -16.28
N GLN A 87 0.43 -7.55 -15.29
CA GLN A 87 -0.25 -6.28 -15.46
C GLN A 87 0.74 -5.18 -15.84
N ARG A 88 0.25 -4.22 -16.62
CA ARG A 88 1.07 -3.09 -17.06
C ARG A 88 1.07 -2.02 -15.98
N TRP A 89 2.24 -1.72 -15.40
CA TRP A 89 2.39 -0.71 -14.34
C TRP A 89 1.79 0.66 -14.70
N TRP A 90 1.80 1.06 -15.98
CA TRP A 90 1.25 2.34 -16.41
C TRP A 90 -0.28 2.41 -16.34
N TRP A 91 -1.00 1.28 -16.17
CA TRP A 91 -2.44 1.28 -15.87
C TRP A 91 -2.77 1.99 -14.57
N LEU A 92 -1.79 2.16 -13.68
CA LEU A 92 -1.91 3.03 -12.52
C LEU A 92 -2.36 4.45 -12.92
N PHE A 93 -1.79 5.03 -13.98
CA PHE A 93 -2.05 6.42 -14.38
C PHE A 93 -3.29 6.60 -15.26
N VAL A 94 -3.82 5.51 -15.80
CA VAL A 94 -4.98 5.51 -16.71
C VAL A 94 -5.97 4.41 -16.33
N PRO A 95 -6.54 4.45 -15.11
CA PRO A 95 -7.44 3.39 -14.62
C PRO A 95 -8.69 3.22 -15.48
N TRP A 96 -9.14 4.25 -16.20
CA TRP A 96 -10.26 4.18 -17.14
C TRP A 96 -9.96 3.34 -18.39
N ARG A 97 -8.69 3.00 -18.65
CA ARG A 97 -8.31 2.09 -19.73
C ARG A 97 -8.29 0.62 -19.30
N LEU A 98 -8.60 0.32 -18.04
CA LEU A 98 -8.73 -1.04 -17.56
C LEU A 98 -9.93 -1.69 -18.26
N LYS A 99 -9.66 -2.65 -19.16
CA LYS A 99 -10.68 -3.42 -19.84
C LYS A 99 -10.72 -4.84 -19.28
N GLN A 100 -11.89 -5.45 -19.37
CA GLN A 100 -12.05 -6.88 -19.14
C GLN A 100 -11.57 -7.61 -20.39
N ASP A 101 -10.72 -8.62 -20.21
CA ASP A 101 -10.37 -9.52 -21.31
C ASP A 101 -11.52 -10.48 -21.59
N LYS A 102 -11.73 -10.86 -22.86
CA LYS A 102 -12.90 -11.67 -23.27
C LYS A 102 -12.99 -13.00 -22.52
N GLU A 103 -11.85 -13.54 -22.12
CA GLU A 103 -11.72 -14.83 -21.42
C GLU A 103 -11.69 -14.67 -19.90
N GLU A 104 -11.62 -13.44 -19.39
CA GLU A 104 -11.53 -13.17 -17.95
C GLU A 104 -12.92 -13.24 -17.29
N PRO A 105 -13.08 -14.05 -16.22
CA PRO A 105 -14.32 -14.05 -15.46
C PRO A 105 -14.58 -12.68 -14.81
N LEU A 106 -15.84 -12.24 -14.82
CA LEU A 106 -16.26 -10.93 -14.30
C LEU A 106 -15.80 -10.67 -12.85
N GLN A 107 -15.71 -11.73 -12.04
CA GLN A 107 -15.24 -11.64 -10.65
C GLN A 107 -13.78 -11.19 -10.56
N HIS A 108 -12.88 -11.79 -11.36
CA HIS A 108 -11.47 -11.40 -11.42
C HIS A 108 -11.30 -9.95 -11.89
N PHE A 109 -12.09 -9.54 -12.89
CA PHE A 109 -12.07 -8.15 -13.36
C PHE A 109 -12.47 -7.16 -12.26
N ARG A 110 -13.54 -7.45 -11.51
CA ARG A 110 -13.97 -6.61 -10.37
C ARG A 110 -12.94 -6.58 -9.25
N GLN A 111 -12.30 -7.71 -8.96
CA GLN A 111 -11.21 -7.78 -7.99
C GLN A 111 -10.02 -6.91 -8.41
N ARG A 112 -9.67 -6.91 -9.71
CA ARG A 112 -8.63 -6.02 -10.27
C ARG A 112 -9.02 -4.55 -10.15
N GLN A 113 -10.28 -4.19 -10.45
CA GLN A 113 -10.78 -2.82 -10.25
C GLN A 113 -10.66 -2.38 -8.79
N LEU A 114 -11.05 -3.24 -7.85
CA LEU A 114 -10.93 -2.97 -6.42
C LEU A 114 -9.47 -2.80 -5.98
N GLY A 115 -8.56 -3.64 -6.50
CA GLY A 115 -7.12 -3.51 -6.26
C GLY A 115 -6.55 -2.17 -6.78
N HIS A 116 -6.99 -1.71 -7.95
CA HIS A 116 -6.61 -0.39 -8.47
C HIS A 116 -7.16 0.75 -7.61
N LEU A 117 -8.43 0.69 -7.21
CA LEU A 117 -9.02 1.67 -6.29
C LEU A 117 -8.23 1.74 -4.98
N LEU A 118 -7.91 0.59 -4.40
CA LEU A 118 -7.09 0.49 -3.20
C LEU A 118 -5.72 1.13 -3.40
N THR A 119 -5.05 0.84 -4.51
CA THR A 119 -3.75 1.42 -4.88
C THR A 119 -3.82 2.95 -4.95
N TRP A 120 -4.87 3.51 -5.56
CA TRP A 120 -5.08 4.95 -5.65
C TRP A 120 -5.32 5.59 -4.29
N ILE A 121 -6.14 5.00 -3.43
CA ILE A 121 -6.37 5.50 -2.07
C ILE A 121 -5.06 5.47 -1.28
N MET A 122 -4.28 4.38 -1.36
CA MET A 122 -2.96 4.27 -0.73
C MET A 122 -2.01 5.39 -1.20
N LEU A 123 -1.98 5.67 -2.51
CA LEU A 123 -1.17 6.77 -3.05
C LEU A 123 -1.62 8.13 -2.48
N VAL A 124 -2.92 8.39 -2.38
CA VAL A 124 -3.43 9.62 -1.77
C VAL A 124 -2.99 9.71 -0.30
N VAL A 125 -3.12 8.63 0.47
CA VAL A 125 -2.71 8.59 1.89
C VAL A 125 -1.20 8.85 2.02
N PHE A 126 -0.36 8.15 1.27
CA PHE A 126 1.09 8.33 1.35
C PHE A 126 1.56 9.69 0.88
N THR A 127 1.06 10.18 -0.25
CA THR A 127 1.46 11.48 -0.80
C THR A 127 1.00 12.62 0.10
N SER A 128 -0.24 12.60 0.60
CA SER A 128 -0.71 13.59 1.56
C SER A 128 0.06 13.54 2.88
N GLY A 129 0.38 12.35 3.39
CA GLY A 129 1.18 12.17 4.61
C GLY A 129 2.60 12.73 4.46
N LEU A 130 3.26 12.45 3.34
CA LEU A 130 4.57 13.02 3.01
C LEU A 130 4.52 14.54 2.90
N LEU A 131 3.53 15.09 2.20
CA LEU A 131 3.39 16.54 2.03
C LEU A 131 3.14 17.25 3.38
N ILE A 132 2.37 16.63 4.29
CA ILE A 132 2.17 17.14 5.65
C ILE A 132 3.47 17.10 6.46
N ALA A 133 4.28 16.05 6.30
CA ALA A 133 5.56 15.89 7.00
C ALA A 133 6.69 16.75 6.40
N LEU A 134 6.57 17.15 5.12
CA LEU A 134 7.62 17.80 4.35
C LEU A 134 8.19 19.07 5.01
N PRO A 135 7.40 20.02 5.55
CA PRO A 135 7.96 21.17 6.26
C PRO A 135 8.90 20.78 7.40
N GLY A 136 8.53 19.76 8.18
CA GLY A 136 9.35 19.28 9.29
C GLY A 136 10.63 18.60 8.82
N LEU A 137 10.55 17.81 7.73
CA LEU A 137 11.72 17.17 7.12
C LEU A 137 12.69 18.20 6.53
N LEU A 138 12.17 19.21 5.82
CA LEU A 138 12.97 20.28 5.23
C LEU A 138 13.65 21.12 6.32
N PHE A 139 12.95 21.42 7.40
CA PHE A 139 13.50 22.15 8.53
C PHE A 139 14.74 21.45 9.12
N TYR A 140 14.69 20.12 9.26
CA TYR A 140 15.84 19.34 9.74
C TYR A 140 17.05 19.40 8.79
N SER A 141 16.81 19.59 7.48
CA SER A 141 17.85 19.79 6.47
C SER A 141 18.32 21.24 6.31
N GLY A 142 17.88 22.16 7.18
CA GLY A 142 18.26 23.58 7.14
C GLY A 142 17.44 24.43 6.17
N TYR A 143 16.42 23.86 5.52
CA TYR A 143 15.53 24.57 4.60
C TYR A 143 14.23 24.96 5.31
N VAL A 144 13.94 26.25 5.38
CA VAL A 144 12.69 26.74 5.97
C VAL A 144 11.65 26.89 4.87
N TRP A 145 10.75 25.92 4.78
CA TRP A 145 9.55 26.00 3.94
C TRP A 145 8.32 25.84 4.83
N MET A 146 7.46 26.85 4.82
CA MET A 146 6.20 26.82 5.55
C MET A 146 5.05 26.59 4.57
N GLN A 147 4.26 25.58 4.86
CA GLN A 147 3.03 25.35 4.11
C GLN A 147 1.94 26.32 4.63
N GLY A 148 1.22 26.98 3.72
CA GLY A 148 0.11 27.86 4.10
C GLY A 148 -0.94 27.16 4.96
N TYR A 149 -1.56 27.87 5.89
CA TYR A 149 -2.54 27.31 6.83
C TYR A 149 -3.65 26.54 6.12
N TYR A 150 -4.28 27.14 5.11
CA TYR A 150 -5.35 26.52 4.35
C TYR A 150 -4.91 25.25 3.62
N THR A 151 -3.72 25.26 3.01
CA THR A 151 -3.16 24.07 2.35
C THR A 151 -2.94 22.95 3.36
N THR A 152 -2.40 23.26 4.54
CA THR A 152 -2.20 22.29 5.62
C THR A 152 -3.53 21.69 6.09
N GLN A 153 -4.58 22.51 6.24
CA GLN A 153 -5.91 22.02 6.63
C GLN A 153 -6.52 21.09 5.58
N ILE A 154 -6.42 21.46 4.30
CA ILE A 154 -6.91 20.63 3.19
C ILE A 154 -6.16 19.30 3.17
N LEU A 155 -4.83 19.31 3.25
CA LEU A 155 -4.04 18.08 3.24
C LEU A 155 -4.39 17.17 4.43
N ARG A 156 -4.54 17.72 5.63
CA ARG A 156 -4.97 16.96 6.81
C ARG A 156 -6.35 16.33 6.60
N GLY A 157 -7.29 17.09 6.05
CA GLY A 157 -8.62 16.58 5.71
C GLY A 157 -8.55 15.45 4.69
N VAL A 158 -7.81 15.64 3.59
CA VAL A 158 -7.60 14.61 2.55
C VAL A 158 -6.96 13.36 3.14
N HIS A 159 -5.88 13.52 3.90
CA HIS A 159 -5.16 12.40 4.53
C HIS A 159 -6.07 11.61 5.47
N PHE A 160 -6.82 12.31 6.32
CA PHE A 160 -7.75 11.70 7.27
C PHE A 160 -8.87 10.94 6.55
N TRP A 161 -9.61 11.59 5.65
CA TRP A 161 -10.74 10.97 4.97
C TRP A 161 -10.32 9.85 4.02
N ALA A 162 -9.18 9.98 3.35
CA ALA A 162 -8.62 8.89 2.55
C ALA A 162 -8.25 7.69 3.44
N SER A 163 -7.69 7.92 4.63
CA SER A 163 -7.37 6.85 5.58
C SER A 163 -8.63 6.17 6.14
N VAL A 164 -9.69 6.94 6.42
CA VAL A 164 -10.99 6.40 6.84
C VAL A 164 -11.61 5.54 5.74
N LEU A 165 -11.56 6.00 4.47
CA LEU A 165 -12.08 5.25 3.32
C LEU A 165 -11.25 3.99 3.02
N LEU A 166 -9.93 4.06 3.24
CA LEU A 166 -9.00 2.98 2.97
C LEU A 166 -9.33 1.71 3.77
N VAL A 167 -9.68 1.84 5.04
CA VAL A 167 -9.94 0.70 5.94
C VAL A 167 -11.05 -0.23 5.42
N PRO A 168 -12.29 0.22 5.14
CA PRO A 168 -13.33 -0.66 4.63
C PRO A 168 -12.98 -1.23 3.26
N VAL A 169 -12.38 -0.44 2.36
CA VAL A 169 -11.98 -0.94 1.01
C VAL A 169 -10.94 -2.06 1.14
N LEU A 170 -9.95 -1.89 2.02
CA LEU A 170 -8.93 -2.90 2.29
C LEU A 170 -9.53 -4.17 2.88
N ILE A 171 -10.41 -4.05 3.88
CA ILE A 171 -11.08 -5.19 4.51
C ILE A 171 -11.92 -5.95 3.48
N THR A 172 -12.73 -5.24 2.68
CA THR A 172 -13.51 -5.86 1.61
C THR A 172 -12.63 -6.61 0.62
N HIS A 173 -11.50 -6.01 0.22
CA HIS A 173 -10.55 -6.65 -0.69
C HIS A 173 -9.92 -7.91 -0.09
N MET A 174 -9.50 -7.86 1.17
CA MET A 174 -8.93 -9.01 1.88
C MET A 174 -9.94 -10.16 2.05
N LEU A 175 -11.18 -9.85 2.46
CA LEU A 175 -12.24 -10.85 2.62
C LEU A 175 -12.61 -11.51 1.30
N TRP A 176 -12.60 -10.76 0.21
CA TRP A 176 -12.80 -11.31 -1.13
C TRP A 176 -11.72 -12.33 -1.47
N ILE A 177 -10.44 -11.97 -1.33
CA ILE A 177 -9.31 -12.88 -1.60
C ILE A 177 -9.40 -14.14 -0.72
N ALA A 178 -9.73 -13.98 0.55
CA ALA A 178 -9.84 -15.09 1.49
C ALA A 178 -10.96 -16.06 1.12
N ARG A 179 -12.08 -15.56 0.58
CA ARG A 179 -13.19 -16.39 0.09
C ARG A 179 -12.77 -17.21 -1.12
N ASP A 180 -12.14 -16.59 -2.11
CA ASP A 180 -11.77 -17.28 -3.36
C ASP A 180 -10.78 -18.43 -3.10
N ARG A 181 -9.86 -18.25 -2.15
CA ARG A 181 -8.92 -19.31 -1.73
C ARG A 181 -9.61 -20.52 -1.12
N ARG A 182 -10.71 -20.35 -0.39
CA ARG A 182 -11.46 -21.46 0.24
C ARG A 182 -12.28 -22.27 -0.76
N VAL A 183 -12.66 -21.68 -1.88
CA VAL A 183 -13.41 -22.37 -2.95
C VAL A 183 -12.47 -23.20 -3.83
N ALA A 184 -11.19 -22.84 -3.87
CA ALA A 184 -10.17 -23.54 -4.66
C ALA A 184 -9.50 -24.73 -3.93
N THR A 185 -9.79 -24.94 -2.65
CA THR A 185 -9.30 -26.05 -1.80
C THR A 185 -10.42 -27.05 -1.53
#